data_AF-Q7UX78-F1
#
_entry.id   AF-Q7UX78-F1
#
_cell.length_a   1.000
_cell.length_b   1.000
_cell.length_c   1.000
_cell.angle_alpha   90.00
_cell.angle_beta   90.00
_cell.angle_gamma   90.00
#
_symmetry.space_group_name_H-M   'P 1'
#
loop_
_entity.id
_entity.type
_entity.pdbx_description
1 polymer ?
#
loop_
_entity_poly.entity_id
_entity_poly.type
_entity_poly.pdbx_seq_one_letter_code
_entity_poly.pdbx_strand_id
1 'polypeptide(L)'
;MISLTNIVFAHTSDKPADIDAVFSMPLLNVTRMTDLAPQYQAVSDDSSIPMVLIAGIALVLAAIAGGVFWYYRTREPEVPTSDAVTMDLCRAHGLSIYHRGLIDRLAAAAELSHTAEMFLSPSHFDSAVEKAKQAVRLRRHHHGWLGEIRRTLFDS
;
A
#
# COMPACT_ATOMS: atom_id res chain seq x y z
N MET A 1 -1.61 -45.56 33.14
CA MET A 1 -1.88 -45.26 34.56
C MET A 1 -0.85 -44.24 35.01
N ILE A 2 -1.32 -43.14 35.61
CA ILE A 2 -0.53 -41.99 36.07
C ILE A 2 0.15 -42.37 37.39
N SER A 3 1.44 -42.05 37.57
CA SER A 3 1.92 -41.46 38.83
C SER A 3 3.31 -40.84 38.67
N LEU A 4 3.35 -39.52 38.85
CA LEU A 4 4.53 -38.70 39.06
C LEU A 4 4.98 -38.77 40.54
N THR A 5 6.19 -38.20 40.75
CA THR A 5 6.76 -37.58 41.97
C THR A 5 7.34 -38.50 43.08
N ASN A 6 8.43 -38.17 43.77
CA ASN A 6 9.25 -36.95 43.77
C ASN A 6 10.69 -37.22 44.22
N ILE A 7 11.56 -36.31 43.81
CA ILE A 7 13.01 -36.27 43.93
C ILE A 7 13.46 -35.96 45.37
N VAL A 8 14.54 -36.62 45.76
CA VAL A 8 15.35 -36.41 46.98
C VAL A 8 16.19 -35.14 46.83
N PHE A 9 16.19 -34.27 47.84
CA PHE A 9 17.32 -33.37 48.09
C PHE A 9 17.61 -33.33 49.58
N ALA A 10 18.77 -33.87 49.94
CA ALA A 10 19.38 -33.73 51.24
C ALA A 10 20.08 -32.36 51.31
N HIS A 11 19.89 -31.63 52.41
CA HIS A 11 20.93 -30.75 52.92
C HIS A 11 20.86 -30.73 54.45
N THR A 12 21.90 -31.27 55.04
CA THR A 12 22.28 -31.18 56.45
C THR A 12 22.67 -29.75 56.80
N SER A 13 22.33 -29.27 57.99
CA SER A 13 23.30 -28.62 58.89
C SER A 13 22.68 -28.35 60.26
N ASP A 14 23.50 -28.63 61.26
CA ASP A 14 23.23 -28.66 62.68
C ASP A 14 22.80 -27.33 63.34
N LYS A 15 22.10 -27.51 64.46
CA LYS A 15 21.80 -26.52 65.49
C LYS A 15 23.08 -26.11 66.23
N PRO A 16 23.13 -24.89 66.79
CA PRO A 16 23.25 -24.82 68.25
C PRO A 16 22.32 -23.77 68.88
N ALA A 17 21.95 -24.05 70.13
CA ALA A 17 21.34 -23.10 71.06
C ALA A 17 22.39 -22.05 71.49
N ASP A 18 22.00 -20.80 71.68
CA ASP A 18 21.81 -20.18 73.01
C ASP A 18 21.59 -18.67 72.87
N ILE A 19 20.65 -18.16 73.69
CA ILE A 19 20.55 -16.83 74.32
C ILE A 19 21.52 -15.74 73.82
N ASP A 20 20.97 -14.67 73.26
CA ASP A 20 21.08 -13.36 73.89
C ASP A 20 20.10 -12.35 73.31
N ALA A 21 19.38 -11.74 74.24
CA ALA A 21 18.44 -10.67 74.01
C ALA A 21 19.17 -9.39 73.66
N VAL A 22 19.15 -8.96 72.39
CA VAL A 22 19.15 -7.54 72.04
C VAL A 22 18.36 -7.37 70.74
N PHE A 23 17.04 -7.23 70.86
CA PHE A 23 16.20 -6.71 69.78
C PHE A 23 16.54 -5.22 69.60
N SER A 24 17.64 -4.92 68.91
CA SER A 24 17.88 -3.60 68.33
C SER A 24 16.97 -3.49 67.11
N MET A 25 15.69 -3.17 67.34
CA MET A 25 14.82 -2.74 66.26
C MET A 25 15.42 -1.47 65.65
N PRO A 26 15.65 -1.40 64.32
CA PRO A 26 15.91 -0.13 63.69
C PRO A 26 14.65 0.73 63.92
N LEU A 27 14.82 1.91 64.53
CA LEU A 27 13.82 2.98 64.55
C LEU A 27 13.56 3.40 63.10
N LEU A 28 12.79 2.61 62.38
CA LEU A 28 12.29 2.93 61.07
C LEU A 28 11.12 3.90 61.28
N ASN A 29 11.35 5.16 60.94
CA ASN A 29 10.29 6.11 60.71
C ASN A 29 9.40 5.54 59.59
N VAL A 30 8.29 4.90 59.98
CA VAL A 30 7.27 4.45 59.05
C VAL A 30 6.53 5.69 58.56
N THR A 31 7.02 6.31 57.49
CA THR A 31 6.30 7.35 56.78
C THR A 31 5.06 6.70 56.15
N ARG A 32 3.92 6.81 56.83
CA ARG A 32 2.65 6.42 56.26
C ARG A 32 2.31 7.41 55.15
N MET A 33 1.63 6.98 54.10
CA MET A 33 1.21 7.88 52.99
C MET A 33 0.38 9.10 53.45
N THR A 34 -0.12 9.09 54.69
CA THR A 34 -0.83 10.19 55.34
C THR A 34 0.07 11.24 56.00
N ASP A 35 1.39 11.00 56.10
CA ASP A 35 2.35 11.87 56.80
C ASP A 35 3.09 12.83 55.84
N LEU A 36 2.62 12.92 54.59
CA LEU A 36 3.07 13.98 53.68
C LEU A 36 2.39 15.29 54.12
N ALA A 37 3.20 16.31 54.40
CA ALA A 37 2.68 17.65 54.63
C ALA A 37 1.85 18.10 53.40
N PRO A 38 0.74 18.85 53.58
CA PRO A 38 -0.22 19.16 52.50
C PRO A 38 0.42 19.73 51.22
N GLN A 39 1.55 20.44 51.39
CA GLN A 39 2.33 21.02 50.30
C GLN A 39 3.10 20.03 49.41
N TYR A 40 3.21 18.76 49.81
CA TYR A 40 3.91 17.69 49.07
C TYR A 40 2.95 16.65 48.50
N GLN A 41 1.64 16.84 48.64
CA GLN A 41 0.68 16.05 47.91
C GLN A 41 0.93 16.30 46.42
N ALA A 42 1.45 15.29 45.72
CA ALA A 42 1.66 15.36 44.28
C ALA A 42 0.29 15.68 43.66
N VAL A 43 0.11 16.92 43.26
CA VAL A 43 -0.89 17.29 42.27
C VAL A 43 -0.49 16.47 41.06
N SER A 44 -1.12 15.31 40.92
CA SER A 44 -1.12 14.60 39.65
C SER A 44 -1.91 15.54 38.75
N ASP A 45 -1.20 16.47 38.11
CA ASP A 45 -1.74 17.13 36.94
C ASP A 45 -2.10 15.97 36.03
N ASP A 46 -3.40 15.78 35.89
CA ASP A 46 -4.03 14.77 35.05
C ASP A 46 -3.80 15.22 33.59
N SER A 47 -2.53 15.32 33.20
CA SER A 47 -2.05 15.51 31.84
C SER A 47 -2.07 14.15 31.14
N SER A 48 -3.18 13.44 31.33
CA SER A 48 -3.55 12.28 30.55
C SER A 48 -4.17 12.84 29.28
N ILE A 49 -3.53 12.58 28.13
CA ILE A 49 -4.13 12.90 26.83
C ILE A 49 -5.55 12.33 26.88
N PRO A 50 -6.60 13.17 26.76
CA PRO A 50 -7.94 12.72 27.05
C PRO A 50 -8.23 11.56 26.13
N MET A 51 -8.65 10.42 26.69
CA MET A 51 -8.89 9.18 25.92
C MET A 51 -9.82 9.44 24.72
N VAL A 52 -10.71 10.42 24.84
CA VAL A 52 -11.60 10.93 23.79
C VAL A 52 -10.83 11.40 22.55
N LEU A 53 -9.67 12.04 22.72
CA LEU A 53 -8.83 12.54 21.64
C LEU A 53 -8.16 11.38 20.89
N ILE A 54 -7.68 10.37 21.62
CA ILE A 54 -7.10 9.15 21.03
C ILE A 54 -8.19 8.38 20.25
N ALA A 55 -9.36 8.18 20.86
CA ALA A 55 -10.50 7.54 20.22
C ALA A 55 -10.97 8.30 18.97
N GLY A 56 -10.98 9.64 19.04
CA GLY A 56 -11.31 10.51 17.92
C GLY A 56 -10.34 10.33 16.74
N ILE A 57 -9.03 10.33 16.99
CA ILE A 57 -8.02 10.11 15.95
C ILE A 57 -8.17 8.72 15.32
N ALA A 58 -8.36 7.68 16.14
CA ALA A 58 -8.53 6.32 15.64
C ALA A 58 -9.76 6.19 14.73
N LEU A 59 -10.88 6.84 15.09
CA LEU A 59 -12.10 6.83 14.30
C LEU A 59 -11.92 7.56 12.96
N VAL A 60 -11.24 8.71 12.96
CA VAL A 60 -10.93 9.45 11.74
C VAL A 60 -10.05 8.62 10.81
N LEU A 61 -8.99 7.98 11.33
CA LEU A 61 -8.13 7.12 10.53
C LEU A 61 -8.88 5.93 9.95
N ALA A 62 -9.77 5.30 10.72
CA ALA A 62 -10.61 4.21 10.24
C ALA A 62 -11.58 4.67 9.15
N ALA A 63 -12.18 5.86 9.27
CA ALA A 63 -13.06 6.44 8.26
C ALA A 63 -12.32 6.75 6.96
N ILE A 64 -11.11 7.31 7.05
CA ILE A 64 -10.26 7.58 5.87
C ILE A 64 -9.85 6.26 5.21
N ALA A 65 -9.33 5.30 5.99
CA ALA A 65 -8.91 4.01 5.46
C ALA A 65 -10.08 3.25 4.81
N GLY A 66 -11.25 3.25 5.46
CA GLY A 66 -12.48 2.66 4.92
C GLY A 66 -12.98 3.37 3.67
N GLY A 67 -12.96 4.72 3.65
CA GLY A 67 -13.35 5.52 2.50
C GLY A 67 -12.41 5.32 1.31
N VAL A 68 -11.10 5.28 1.55
CA VAL A 68 -10.07 4.99 0.55
C VAL A 68 -10.21 3.56 0.03
N PHE A 69 -10.40 2.58 0.92
CA PHE A 69 -10.61 1.19 0.53
C PHE A 69 -11.89 1.02 -0.29
N TRP A 70 -12.99 1.65 0.13
CA TRP A 70 -14.25 1.65 -0.60
C TRP A 70 -14.09 2.32 -1.97
N TYR A 71 -13.45 3.49 -2.01
CA TYR A 71 -13.14 4.22 -3.24
C TYR A 71 -12.32 3.39 -4.23
N TYR A 72 -11.27 2.70 -3.78
CA TYR A 72 -10.49 1.80 -4.63
C TYR A 72 -11.26 0.56 -5.06
N ARG A 73 -12.21 0.09 -4.25
CA ARG A 73 -13.04 -1.09 -4.57
C ARG A 73 -14.17 -0.77 -5.55
N THR A 74 -14.73 0.44 -5.49
CA THR A 74 -15.80 0.90 -6.38
C THR A 74 -15.26 1.58 -7.64
N ARG A 75 -13.97 1.92 -7.67
CA ARG A 75 -13.30 2.23 -8.92
C ARG A 75 -13.18 0.94 -9.72
N GLU A 76 -13.88 0.87 -10.85
CA GLU A 76 -13.45 -0.01 -11.93
C GLU A 76 -11.98 0.33 -12.18
N PRO A 77 -11.07 -0.66 -12.14
CA PRO A 77 -9.69 -0.38 -12.45
C PRO A 77 -9.67 0.26 -13.84
N GLU A 78 -9.15 1.49 -13.94
CA GLU A 78 -8.59 1.99 -15.19
C GLU A 78 -7.41 1.07 -15.51
N VAL A 79 -7.73 -0.12 -16.00
CA VAL A 79 -6.78 -0.92 -16.74
C VAL A 79 -6.34 0.03 -17.86
N PRO A 80 -5.04 0.16 -18.16
CA PRO A 80 -4.62 0.68 -19.45
C PRO A 80 -5.04 -0.35 -20.51
N THR A 81 -6.36 -0.50 -20.71
CA THR A 81 -6.99 -1.44 -21.63
C THR A 81 -6.52 -1.13 -23.04
N SER A 82 -6.25 0.14 -23.32
CA SER A 82 -5.53 0.62 -24.51
C SER A 82 -4.29 -0.23 -24.80
N ASP A 83 -3.36 -0.43 -23.86
CA ASP A 83 -2.09 -1.12 -24.13
C ASP A 83 -2.23 -2.64 -24.28
N ALA A 84 -3.13 -3.26 -23.51
CA ALA A 84 -3.37 -4.70 -23.59
C ALA A 84 -4.15 -5.05 -24.86
N VAL A 85 -5.20 -4.29 -25.17
CA VAL A 85 -6.05 -4.52 -26.35
C VAL A 85 -5.30 -4.17 -27.63
N THR A 86 -4.51 -3.10 -27.65
CA THR A 86 -3.64 -2.81 -28.81
C THR A 86 -2.59 -3.89 -29.02
N MET A 87 -2.02 -4.45 -27.95
CA MET A 87 -1.09 -5.55 -28.05
C MET A 87 -1.75 -6.79 -28.67
N ASP A 88 -2.95 -7.14 -28.21
CA ASP A 88 -3.69 -8.28 -28.72
C ASP A 88 -4.16 -8.07 -30.16
N LEU A 89 -4.61 -6.85 -30.52
CA LEU A 89 -4.93 -6.47 -31.90
C LEU A 89 -3.70 -6.54 -32.81
N CYS A 90 -2.57 -5.95 -32.40
CA CYS A 90 -1.33 -6.01 -33.18
C CYS A 90 -0.90 -7.47 -33.38
N ARG A 91 -1.01 -8.31 -32.35
CA ARG A 91 -0.68 -9.74 -32.44
C ARG A 91 -1.64 -10.48 -33.37
N ALA A 92 -2.94 -10.21 -33.31
CA ALA A 92 -3.94 -10.81 -34.18
C ALA A 92 -3.69 -10.49 -35.67
N HIS A 93 -3.24 -9.27 -35.96
CA HIS A 93 -2.89 -8.81 -37.32
C HIS A 93 -1.44 -9.09 -37.73
N GLY A 94 -0.66 -9.83 -36.94
CA GLY A 94 0.74 -10.15 -37.26
C GLY A 94 1.69 -8.95 -37.27
N LEU A 95 1.29 -7.83 -36.65
CA LEU A 95 2.09 -6.62 -36.58
C LEU A 95 3.18 -6.76 -35.51
N SER A 96 4.43 -6.54 -35.93
CA SER A 96 5.58 -6.54 -35.03
C SER A 96 5.55 -5.37 -34.03
N ILE A 97 6.33 -5.51 -32.96
CA ILE A 97 6.50 -4.48 -31.91
C ILE A 97 6.93 -3.12 -32.51
N TYR A 98 7.66 -3.12 -33.63
CA TYR A 98 8.08 -1.90 -34.31
C TYR A 98 6.90 -1.13 -34.93
N HIS A 99 5.89 -1.83 -35.46
CA HIS A 99 4.68 -1.19 -35.98
C HIS A 99 3.82 -0.65 -34.85
N ARG A 100 3.76 -1.34 -33.69
CA ARG A 100 3.05 -0.85 -32.49
C ARG A 100 3.55 0.51 -32.05
N GLY A 101 4.88 0.68 -31.92
CA GLY A 101 5.46 1.97 -31.51
C GLY A 101 5.16 3.12 -32.48
N LEU A 102 4.94 2.81 -33.77
CA LEU A 102 4.50 3.80 -34.75
C LEU A 102 3.00 4.12 -34.60
N ILE A 103 2.17 3.10 -34.41
CA ILE A 103 0.72 3.23 -34.25
C ILE A 103 0.37 4.00 -32.97
N ASP A 104 1.04 3.72 -31.85
CA ASP A 104 0.82 4.45 -30.59
C ASP A 104 1.20 5.94 -30.71
N ARG A 105 2.29 6.23 -31.44
CA ARG A 105 2.68 7.62 -31.72
C ARG A 105 1.70 8.34 -32.63
N LEU A 106 1.13 7.63 -33.61
CA LEU A 106 0.09 8.16 -34.49
C LEU A 106 -1.19 8.45 -33.71
N ALA A 107 -1.61 7.52 -32.85
CA ALA A 107 -2.79 7.70 -32.00
C ALA A 107 -2.63 8.88 -31.03
N ALA A 108 -1.46 8.98 -30.39
CA ALA A 108 -1.12 10.12 -29.54
C ALA A 108 -1.08 11.45 -30.33
N ALA A 109 -0.50 11.46 -31.52
CA ALA A 109 -0.42 12.64 -32.38
C ALA A 109 -1.78 13.03 -33.00
N ALA A 110 -2.71 12.09 -33.10
CA ALA A 110 -4.08 12.32 -33.58
C ALA A 110 -5.06 12.62 -32.45
N GLU A 111 -4.58 12.69 -31.20
CA GLU A 111 -5.38 12.91 -29.98
C GLU A 111 -6.56 11.92 -29.85
N LEU A 112 -6.33 10.66 -30.23
CA LEU A 112 -7.35 9.62 -30.11
C LEU A 112 -7.54 9.19 -28.66
N SER A 113 -8.79 8.90 -28.28
CA SER A 113 -9.09 8.42 -26.94
C SER A 113 -8.50 7.03 -26.70
N HIS A 114 -8.55 6.17 -27.72
CA HIS A 114 -7.97 4.82 -27.73
C HIS A 114 -7.31 4.54 -29.08
N THR A 115 -6.10 3.99 -29.05
CA THR A 115 -5.38 3.54 -30.27
C THR A 115 -6.19 2.49 -31.06
N ALA A 116 -7.01 1.69 -30.38
CA ALA A 116 -7.88 0.70 -31.00
C ALA A 116 -8.91 1.31 -31.99
N GLU A 117 -9.26 2.60 -31.87
CA GLU A 117 -10.17 3.26 -32.81
C GLU A 117 -9.61 3.27 -34.25
N MET A 118 -8.29 3.26 -34.40
CA MET A 118 -7.63 3.17 -35.71
C MET A 118 -7.85 1.82 -36.40
N PHE A 119 -8.22 0.77 -35.65
CA PHE A 119 -8.41 -0.59 -36.17
C PHE A 119 -9.86 -0.86 -36.60
N LEU A 120 -10.81 0.04 -36.28
CA LEU A 120 -12.24 -0.16 -36.55
C LEU A 120 -12.59 -0.11 -38.03
N SER A 121 -11.93 0.78 -38.79
CA SER A 121 -12.15 0.90 -40.22
C SER A 121 -10.96 1.55 -40.94
N PRO A 122 -10.83 1.33 -42.27
CA PRO A 122 -9.82 2.00 -43.07
C PRO A 122 -9.95 3.53 -43.04
N SER A 123 -11.18 4.05 -42.95
CA SER A 123 -11.43 5.50 -42.91
C SER A 123 -11.01 6.11 -41.58
N HIS A 124 -11.17 5.40 -40.46
CA HIS A 124 -10.68 5.83 -39.15
C HIS A 124 -9.15 5.84 -39.11
N PHE A 125 -8.51 4.81 -39.68
CA PHE A 125 -7.06 4.76 -39.82
C PHE A 125 -6.52 5.94 -40.64
N ASP A 126 -7.09 6.20 -41.82
CA ASP A 126 -6.67 7.29 -42.69
C ASP A 126 -6.87 8.67 -42.05
N SER A 127 -8.01 8.87 -41.39
CA SER A 127 -8.29 10.11 -40.67
C SER A 127 -7.29 10.36 -39.55
N ALA A 128 -6.94 9.32 -38.79
CA ALA A 128 -5.92 9.40 -37.75
C ALA A 128 -4.54 9.74 -38.32
N VAL A 129 -4.16 9.12 -39.44
CA VAL A 129 -2.88 9.40 -40.12
C VAL A 129 -2.83 10.83 -40.66
N GLU A 130 -3.92 11.34 -41.26
CA GLU A 130 -3.99 12.71 -41.74
C GLU A 130 -3.91 13.73 -40.59
N LYS A 131 -4.59 13.49 -39.47
CA LYS A 131 -4.46 14.32 -38.26
C LYS A 131 -3.04 14.28 -37.71
N ALA A 132 -2.46 13.09 -37.60
CA ALA A 132 -1.10 12.92 -37.09
C ALA A 132 -0.04 13.56 -38.00
N LYS A 133 -0.24 13.63 -39.32
CA LYS A 133 0.64 14.36 -40.26
C LYS A 133 0.69 15.86 -39.98
N GLN A 134 -0.39 16.44 -39.45
CA GLN A 134 -0.43 17.86 -39.10
C GLN A 134 0.37 18.14 -37.82
N ALA A 135 0.38 17.20 -36.88
CA ALA A 135 1.11 17.32 -35.61
C ALA A 135 2.58 16.86 -35.70
N VAL A 136 2.88 15.86 -36.54
CA VAL A 136 4.19 15.20 -36.60
C VAL A 136 4.69 15.15 -38.04
N ARG A 137 5.94 15.57 -38.27
CA ARG A 137 6.60 15.41 -39.56
C ARG A 137 7.04 13.96 -39.76
N LEU A 138 6.25 13.17 -40.47
CA LEU A 138 6.61 11.81 -40.85
C LEU A 138 7.77 11.80 -41.87
N ARG A 139 8.75 10.91 -41.66
CA ARG A 139 9.83 10.66 -42.63
C ARG A 139 9.31 9.78 -43.77
N ARG A 140 9.91 9.88 -44.97
CA ARG A 140 9.55 9.07 -46.15
C ARG A 140 9.45 7.57 -45.87
N HIS A 141 10.35 7.04 -45.03
CA HIS A 141 10.34 5.63 -44.63
C HIS A 141 9.08 5.22 -43.86
N HIS A 142 8.48 6.12 -43.08
CA HIS A 142 7.26 5.83 -42.32
C HIS A 142 6.03 5.75 -43.23
N HIS A 143 6.03 6.42 -44.39
CA HIS A 143 4.93 6.31 -45.35
C HIS A 143 4.86 4.92 -46.00
N GLY A 144 6.01 4.29 -46.26
CA GLY A 144 6.04 2.90 -46.74
C GLY A 144 5.44 1.94 -45.71
N TRP A 145 5.86 2.07 -44.46
CA TRP A 145 5.33 1.26 -43.35
C TRP A 145 3.85 1.49 -43.07
N LEU A 146 3.36 2.72 -43.20
CA LEU A 146 1.92 3.01 -43.08
C LEU A 146 1.09 2.29 -44.15
N GLY A 147 1.58 2.25 -45.39
CA GLY A 147 0.92 1.53 -46.47
C GLY A 147 0.93 0.02 -46.26
N GLU A 148 1.98 -0.52 -45.65
CA GLU A 148 2.07 -1.94 -45.29
C GLU A 148 1.11 -2.28 -44.14
N ILE A 149 1.11 -1.48 -43.07
CA ILE A 149 0.21 -1.61 -41.91
C ILE A 149 -1.27 -1.56 -42.36
N ARG A 150 -1.61 -0.61 -43.24
CA ARG A 150 -2.98 -0.50 -43.75
C ARG A 150 -3.43 -1.76 -44.48
N ARG A 151 -2.57 -2.33 -45.33
CA ARG A 151 -2.89 -3.55 -46.08
C ARG A 151 -3.01 -4.76 -45.16
N THR A 152 -2.11 -4.91 -44.20
CA THR A 152 -2.18 -6.03 -43.25
C THR A 152 -3.38 -5.95 -42.30
N LEU A 153 -3.89 -4.74 -42.03
CA LEU A 153 -5.06 -4.53 -41.20
C LEU A 153 -6.39 -4.78 -41.91
N PHE A 154 -6.51 -4.41 -43.18
CA PHE A 154 -7.82 -4.28 -43.84
C PHE A 154 -7.95 -5.01 -45.19
N ASP A 155 -6.85 -5.41 -45.83
CA ASP A 155 -6.87 -6.12 -47.13
C ASP A 155 -6.63 -7.65 -46.99
N SER A 156 -6.58 -8.18 -45.76
CA SER A 156 -6.40 -9.61 -45.47
C SER A 156 -7.69 -10.41 -45.55
#